data_AF-H1L1C9-F1
#
_entry.id   AF-H1L1C9-F1
#
_cell.length_a   1.000
_cell.length_b   1.000
_cell.length_c   1.000
_cell.angle_alpha   90.00
_cell.angle_beta   90.00
_cell.angle_gamma   90.00
#
_symmetry.space_group_name_H-M   'P 1'
#
loop_
_entity.id
_entity.type
_entity.pdbx_description
1 polymer ?
#
loop_
_entity_poly.entity_id
_entity_poly.type
_entity_poly.pdbx_seq_one_letter_code
_entity_poly.pdbx_strand_id
1 'polypeptide(L)'
;MERHYTMKEVSKILGVSIRTLQRWDKAEKKESIKDTAKVMSRYVDAIVARVYKHRHLEEMAKYSSVPVINALSDLAHPYQILADLMTIRNIKENLKD
;
A
#
# COMPACT_ATOMS: atom_id res chain seq x y z
N MET A 1 -20.98 -10.67 6.22
CA MET A 1 -21.31 -9.48 5.42
C MET A 1 -20.00 -8.77 5.10
N GLU A 2 -19.36 -9.11 3.97
CA GLU A 2 -18.09 -8.50 3.57
C GLU A 2 -18.33 -7.03 3.19
N ARG A 3 -17.96 -6.11 4.08
CA ARG A 3 -17.98 -4.69 3.78
C ARG A 3 -16.76 -4.39 2.93
N HIS A 4 -16.97 -4.24 1.62
CA HIS A 4 -15.96 -3.69 0.72
C HIS A 4 -15.80 -2.20 1.01
N TYR A 5 -14.74 -1.84 1.74
CA TYR A 5 -14.40 -0.44 1.98
C TYR A 5 -13.48 0.07 0.88
N THR A 6 -13.90 1.12 0.20
CA THR A 6 -13.03 1.87 -0.71
C THR A 6 -11.99 2.66 0.08
N MET A 7 -10.83 2.93 -0.53
CA MET A 7 -9.78 3.73 0.12
C MET A 7 -10.26 5.14 0.54
N LYS A 8 -11.30 5.68 -0.12
CA LYS A 8 -11.94 6.94 0.28
C LYS A 8 -12.73 6.82 1.57
N GLU A 9 -13.40 5.69 1.78
CA GLU A 9 -14.13 5.43 3.02
C GLU A 9 -13.16 5.17 4.17
N VAL A 10 -12.09 4.40 3.93
CA VAL A 10 -11.01 4.18 4.91
C VAL A 10 -10.35 5.50 5.32
N SER A 11 -10.07 6.38 4.35
CA SER A 11 -9.57 7.75 4.60
C SER A 11 -10.47 8.53 5.55
N LYS A 12 -11.78 8.47 5.34
CA LYS A 12 -12.77 9.18 6.18
C LYS A 12 -12.89 8.59 7.58
N ILE A 13 -12.79 7.27 7.70
CA ILE A 13 -12.86 6.56 8.99
C ILE A 13 -11.63 6.85 9.84
N LEU A 14 -10.44 6.85 9.24
CA LEU A 14 -9.17 7.03 9.93
C LEU A 14 -8.75 8.51 10.07
N GLY A 15 -9.48 9.44 9.45
CA GLY A 15 -9.13 10.87 9.45
C GLY A 15 -7.85 11.20 8.68
N VAL A 16 -7.37 10.30 7.82
CA VAL A 16 -6.12 10.46 7.05
C VAL A 16 -6.43 10.89 5.63
N SER A 17 -5.60 11.77 5.05
CA SER A 17 -5.73 12.16 3.64
C SER A 17 -5.02 11.15 2.74
N ILE A 18 -5.78 10.45 1.90
CA ILE A 18 -5.21 9.51 0.92
C ILE A 18 -5.25 10.17 -0.46
N ARG A 19 -4.07 10.37 -1.06
CA ARG A 19 -3.96 10.79 -2.46
C ARG A 19 -3.50 9.63 -3.31
N THR A 20 -4.33 9.25 -4.28
CA THR A 20 -3.97 8.24 -5.29
C THR A 20 -3.23 8.90 -6.43
N LEU A 21 -2.00 8.46 -6.70
CA LEU A 21 -1.26 8.85 -7.88
C LEU A 21 -1.55 7.89 -9.04
N GLN A 22 -1.58 8.44 -10.25
CA GLN A 22 -1.64 7.66 -11.49
C GLN A 22 -0.31 6.90 -11.69
N ARG A 23 -0.32 5.90 -12.58
CA ARG A 23 0.84 5.04 -12.89
C ARG A 23 2.06 5.88 -13.34
N TRP A 24 3.11 5.89 -12.51
CA TRP A 24 4.36 6.61 -12.75
C TRP A 24 5.21 5.97 -13.86
N ASP A 25 5.02 4.69 -14.15
CA ASP A 25 5.74 3.94 -15.20
C ASP A 25 5.35 4.33 -16.64
N LYS A 26 4.17 4.96 -16.80
CA LYS A 26 3.62 5.39 -18.09
C LYS A 26 3.90 6.86 -18.42
N ALA A 27 4.55 7.61 -17.52
CA ALA A 27 4.92 8.99 -17.80
C ALA A 27 5.96 9.05 -18.94
N GLU A 28 5.75 9.94 -19.91
CA GLU A 28 6.67 10.14 -21.06
C GLU A 28 8.09 10.51 -20.61
N LYS A 29 8.22 11.09 -19.41
CA LYS A 29 9.48 11.24 -18.67
C LYS A 29 9.56 10.18 -17.58
N LYS A 30 10.36 9.14 -17.80
CA LYS A 30 10.73 8.16 -16.76
C LYS A 30 11.66 8.83 -15.76
N GLU A 31 11.12 9.50 -14.76
CA GLU A 31 11.91 9.85 -13.59
C GLU A 31 12.40 8.58 -12.89
N SER A 32 13.60 8.65 -12.30
CA SER A 32 14.14 7.51 -11.56
C SER A 32 13.28 7.22 -10.34
N ILE A 33 13.08 5.93 -10.02
CA ILE A 33 12.40 5.48 -8.78
C ILE A 33 12.96 6.20 -7.56
N LYS A 34 14.29 6.38 -7.55
CA LYS A 34 15.02 7.11 -6.51
C LYS A 34 14.53 8.54 -6.33
N ASP A 35 14.39 9.28 -7.42
CA ASP A 35 14.02 10.69 -7.37
C ASP A 35 12.55 10.83 -6.99
N THR A 36 11.68 10.00 -7.56
CA THR A 36 10.26 9.93 -7.17
C THR A 36 10.12 9.59 -5.69
N ALA A 37 10.84 8.59 -5.17
CA ALA A 37 10.79 8.22 -3.74
C ALA A 37 11.23 9.37 -2.83
N LYS A 38 12.30 10.08 -3.21
CA LYS A 38 12.86 11.17 -2.42
C LYS A 38 11.97 12.42 -2.42
N VAL A 39 11.32 12.70 -3.54
CA VAL A 39 10.38 13.81 -3.67
C VAL A 39 9.09 13.49 -2.93
N MET A 40 8.53 12.28 -3.14
CA MET A 40 7.29 11.85 -2.50
C MET A 40 7.38 11.81 -0.98
N SER A 41 8.49 11.32 -0.44
CA SER A 41 8.72 11.26 1.01
C SER A 41 8.76 12.63 1.72
N ARG A 42 8.80 13.74 0.96
CA ARG A 42 8.65 15.10 1.51
C ARG A 42 7.20 15.61 1.53
N TYR A 43 6.30 14.94 0.81
CA TYR A 43 4.90 15.35 0.68
C TYR A 43 3.93 14.48 1.47
N VAL A 44 4.33 13.26 1.86
CA VAL A 44 3.47 12.29 2.54
C VAL A 44 4.19 11.62 3.71
N ASP A 45 3.43 11.20 4.72
CA ASP A 45 3.94 10.48 5.89
C ASP A 45 4.16 8.98 5.64
N ALA A 46 3.54 8.42 4.59
CA ALA A 46 3.72 7.04 4.18
C ALA A 46 3.42 6.87 2.68
N ILE A 47 4.12 5.95 2.03
CA ILE A 47 3.93 5.63 0.62
C ILE A 47 3.36 4.22 0.51
N VAL A 48 2.16 4.09 -0.04
CA VAL A 48 1.57 2.78 -0.36
C VAL A 48 1.76 2.53 -1.85
N ALA A 49 2.59 1.55 -2.21
CA ALA A 49 2.98 1.29 -3.59
C ALA A 49 2.47 -0.07 -4.08
N ARG A 50 1.89 -0.06 -5.29
CA ARG A 50 1.61 -1.25 -6.08
C ARG A 50 2.65 -1.32 -7.20
N VAL A 51 3.50 -2.34 -7.19
CA VAL A 51 4.60 -2.49 -8.15
C VAL A 51 4.51 -3.84 -8.85
N TYR A 52 5.04 -3.93 -10.06
CA TYR A 52 5.16 -5.21 -10.77
C TYR A 52 6.34 -6.06 -10.31
N LYS A 53 7.45 -5.42 -9.92
CA LYS A 53 8.66 -6.10 -9.46
C LYS A 53 8.99 -5.65 -8.05
N HIS A 54 9.21 -6.59 -7.14
CA HIS A 54 9.56 -6.30 -5.75
C HIS A 54 10.80 -5.41 -5.62
N ARG A 55 11.80 -5.57 -6.49
CA ARG A 55 13.01 -4.73 -6.53
C ARG A 55 12.70 -3.22 -6.63
N HIS A 56 11.63 -2.83 -7.32
CA HIS A 56 11.25 -1.41 -7.40
C HIS A 56 10.76 -0.88 -6.04
N LEU A 57 10.11 -1.73 -5.24
CA LEU A 57 9.67 -1.39 -3.89
C LEU A 57 10.87 -1.31 -2.93
N GLU A 58 11.82 -2.22 -3.02
CA GLU A 58 13.07 -2.17 -2.25
C GLU A 58 13.87 -0.90 -2.56
N GLU A 59 13.98 -0.54 -3.84
CA GLU A 59 14.66 0.68 -4.27
C GLU A 59 13.93 1.92 -3.76
N MET A 60 12.61 1.95 -3.83
CA MET A 60 11.80 3.03 -3.28
C MET A 60 11.96 3.14 -1.76
N ALA A 61 11.96 2.03 -1.03
CA ALA A 61 12.18 1.99 0.41
C ALA A 61 13.59 2.46 0.79
N LYS A 62 14.60 2.15 -0.02
CA LYS A 62 16.00 2.58 0.21
C LYS A 62 16.19 4.09 0.12
N TYR A 63 15.41 4.76 -0.74
CA TYR A 63 15.56 6.20 -1.00
C TYR A 63 14.46 7.08 -0.41
N SER A 64 13.40 6.47 0.14
CA SER A 64 12.34 7.15 0.88
C SER A 64 12.76 7.40 2.33
N SER A 65 12.49 8.60 2.85
CA SER A 65 12.62 8.87 4.29
C SER A 65 11.38 8.48 5.10
N VAL A 66 10.31 8.02 4.44
CA VAL A 66 9.06 7.61 5.08
C VAL A 66 8.75 6.13 4.79
N PRO A 67 7.95 5.46 5.64
CA PRO A 67 7.59 4.06 5.43
C PRO A 67 6.99 3.80 4.06
N VAL A 68 7.52 2.79 3.36
CA VAL A 68 6.99 2.30 2.08
C VAL A 68 6.28 0.98 2.32
N ILE A 69 4.97 0.96 2.10
CA ILE A 69 4.09 -0.18 2.32
C ILE A 69 3.82 -0.85 0.98
N ASN A 70 4.04 -2.17 0.94
CA ASN A 70 3.73 -2.99 -0.20
C ASN A 70 2.23 -3.31 -0.27
N ALA A 71 1.52 -2.66 -1.19
CA ALA A 71 0.11 -2.97 -1.44
C ALA A 71 -0.05 -4.23 -2.30
N LEU A 72 0.82 -4.41 -3.29
CA LEU A 72 0.87 -5.58 -4.16
C LEU A 72 2.21 -5.58 -4.89
N SER A 73 2.90 -6.72 -4.84
CA SER A 73 4.09 -7.03 -5.64
C SER A 73 3.98 -8.43 -6.22
N ASP A 74 4.80 -8.75 -7.22
CA ASP A 74 4.96 -10.11 -7.76
C ASP A 74 5.37 -11.13 -6.70
N LEU A 75 6.20 -10.72 -5.74
CA LEU A 75 6.75 -11.62 -4.72
C LEU A 75 5.78 -11.87 -3.55
N ALA A 76 4.99 -10.87 -3.16
CA ALA A 76 4.13 -10.96 -1.99
C ALA A 76 2.88 -10.07 -2.08
N HIS A 77 1.77 -10.59 -1.54
CA HIS A 77 0.52 -9.88 -1.29
C HIS A 77 0.18 -9.90 0.22
N PRO A 78 0.90 -9.17 1.07
CA PRO A 78 0.76 -9.25 2.53
C PRO A 78 -0.64 -8.88 3.04
N TYR A 79 -1.35 -7.99 2.34
CA TYR A 79 -2.73 -7.62 2.68
C TYR A 79 -3.73 -8.77 2.58
N GLN A 80 -3.52 -9.71 1.66
CA GLN A 80 -4.46 -10.83 1.44
C GLN A 80 -4.32 -11.85 2.58
N ILE A 81 -3.09 -12.17 2.96
CA ILE A 81 -2.80 -13.05 4.10
C ILE A 81 -3.36 -12.45 5.41
N LEU A 82 -3.18 -11.15 5.62
CA LEU A 82 -3.71 -10.49 6.82
C LEU A 82 -5.25 -10.52 6.86
N ALA A 83 -5.91 -10.31 5.72
CA ALA A 83 -7.36 -10.40 5.61
C ALA A 83 -7.88 -11.82 5.87
N ASP A 84 -7.19 -12.84 5.35
CA ASP A 84 -7.54 -14.25 5.57
C ASP A 84 -7.38 -14.62 7.05
N LEU A 85 -6.29 -14.19 7.70
CA LEU A 85 -6.06 -14.42 9.13
C LEU A 85 -7.09 -13.71 10.01
N MET A 86 -7.48 -12.47 9.68
CA MET A 86 -8.58 -11.78 10.37
C MET A 86 -9.90 -12.55 10.23
N THR A 87 -10.18 -13.06 9.02
CA THR A 87 -11.41 -13.82 8.75
C THR A 87 -11.43 -15.12 9.56
N ILE A 88 -10.34 -15.89 9.56
CA ILE A 88 -10.21 -17.12 10.35
C ILE A 88 -10.39 -16.83 11.84
N ARG A 89 -9.78 -15.76 12.36
CA ARG A 89 -9.94 -15.36 13.76
C ARG A 89 -11.40 -15.04 14.09
N ASN A 90 -12.07 -14.25 13.26
CA ASN A 90 -13.47 -13.87 13.46
C ASN A 90 -14.39 -15.11 13.45
N ILE A 91 -14.19 -16.05 12.54
CA ILE A 91 -14.98 -17.29 12.48
C ILE A 91 -14.73 -18.13 13.74
N LYS A 92 -13.47 -18.25 14.18
CA LYS A 92 -13.11 -19.04 15.37
C LYS A 92 -13.65 -18.43 16.67
N GLU A 93 -13.70 -17.10 16.78
CA GLU A 93 -14.32 -16.44 17.93
C GLU A 93 -15.84 -16.65 17.96
N ASN A 94 -16.53 -16.63 16.82
CA ASN A 94 -17.98 -16.91 16.71
C ASN A 94 -18.37 -18.39 16.87
N LEU A 95 -17.40 -19.32 16.90
CA LEU A 95 -17.60 -20.76 17.10
C LEU A 95 -17.41 -21.20 18.56
N LYS A 96 -17.03 -20.27 19.43
CA LYS A 96 -16.86 -20.52 20.87
C LYS A 96 -18.10 -20.20 21.70
N ASP A 97 -19.19 -19.82 21.05
CA ASP A 97 -20.54 -19.68 21.63
C ASP A 97 -21.40 -20.91 21.34
#